data_AF-A0A970M3I7-F1
#
_entry.id   AF-A0A970M3I7-F1
#
_cell.length_a   1.000
_cell.length_b   1.000
_cell.length_c   1.000
_cell.angle_alpha   90.00
_cell.angle_beta   90.00
_cell.angle_gamma   90.00
#
_symmetry.space_group_name_H-M   'P 1'
#
loop_
_entity.id
_entity.type
_entity.pdbx_description
1 polymer ?
#
loop_
_entity_poly.entity_id
_entity_poly.type
_entity_poly.pdbx_seq_one_letter_code
_entity_poly.pdbx_strand_id
1 'polypeptide(L)'
;MNRSVYGITVFAVHVLFVFMLLWGCSMPHAVRMVELDLDRLACNIDPSPYARYHNKKVLLLPVSDRSGDTTDLFYYSEDKTVGYRFHHHASPDPQPLASYLWCGLQKVFACAGIEVVGTGTNHDADLALVLHSLTDGEVRFAVDLTRENKYTYSREYMVKMMDAQDGRPDLLEQRAYKMLELMVTAMLQDPEFEQAMLKVALPGVYGGQGFDNLKGMVMKNGKTINGDILNREEISERTARTVQIRTADDNVSS
;
A
#
# COMPACT_ATOMS: atom_id res chain seq x y z
N MET A 1 -38.51 34.75 41.97
CA MET A 1 -37.77 34.40 40.73
C MET A 1 -37.78 32.90 40.57
N ASN A 2 -38.39 32.41 39.48
CA ASN A 2 -38.83 31.02 39.32
C ASN A 2 -37.67 30.07 38.99
N ARG A 3 -37.34 29.16 39.93
CA ARG A 3 -36.39 28.05 39.72
C ARG A 3 -36.68 27.20 38.47
N SER A 4 -37.94 27.17 38.02
CA SER A 4 -38.38 26.46 36.81
C SER A 4 -37.80 27.03 35.52
N VAL A 5 -37.56 28.34 35.42
CA VAL A 5 -37.06 28.97 34.18
C VAL A 5 -35.57 28.68 33.98
N TYR A 6 -34.80 28.55 35.06
CA TYR A 6 -33.36 28.30 35.02
C TYR A 6 -33.02 26.89 34.53
N GLY A 7 -33.86 25.89 34.83
CA GLY A 7 -33.63 24.51 34.37
C GLY A 7 -33.79 24.37 32.85
N ILE A 8 -34.76 25.07 32.26
CA ILE A 8 -35.04 25.01 30.82
C ILE A 8 -33.92 25.67 30.01
N THR A 9 -33.40 26.81 30.47
CA THR A 9 -32.29 27.51 29.78
C THR A 9 -30.99 26.70 29.83
N VAL A 10 -30.64 26.10 30.97
CA VAL A 10 -29.44 25.26 31.08
C VAL A 10 -29.53 24.04 30.17
N PHE A 11 -30.71 23.39 30.11
CA PHE A 11 -30.93 22.25 29.22
C PHE A 11 -30.83 22.65 27.75
N ALA A 12 -31.45 23.75 27.33
CA ALA A 12 -31.39 24.24 25.95
C ALA A 12 -29.95 24.58 25.52
N VAL A 13 -29.15 25.18 26.41
CA VAL A 13 -27.73 25.47 26.14
C VAL A 13 -26.91 24.18 25.99
N HIS A 14 -27.15 23.17 26.82
CA HIS A 14 -26.46 21.88 26.70
C HIS A 14 -26.83 21.15 25.40
N VAL A 15 -28.12 21.15 25.02
CA VAL A 15 -28.56 20.55 23.75
C VAL A 15 -27.94 21.28 22.56
N LEU A 16 -27.91 22.62 22.57
CA LEU A 16 -27.28 23.40 21.50
C LEU A 16 -25.77 23.12 21.41
N PHE A 17 -25.08 23.04 22.55
CA PHE A 17 -23.65 22.76 22.59
C PHE A 17 -23.33 21.35 22.09
N VAL A 18 -24.12 20.34 22.48
CA VAL A 18 -24.00 18.97 21.95
C VAL A 18 -24.31 18.95 20.45
N PHE A 19 -25.29 19.70 19.96
CA PHE A 19 -25.60 19.80 18.54
C PHE A 19 -24.44 20.43 17.74
N MET A 20 -23.79 21.47 18.27
CA MET A 20 -22.61 22.07 17.65
C MET A 20 -21.41 21.12 17.64
N LEU A 21 -21.23 20.31 18.69
CA LEU A 21 -20.19 19.27 18.72
C LEU A 21 -20.47 18.14 17.71
N LEU A 22 -21.75 17.84 17.44
CA LEU A 22 -22.14 16.83 16.45
C LEU A 22 -22.10 17.35 15.00
N TRP A 23 -22.20 18.66 14.79
CA TRP A 23 -22.12 19.28 13.45
C TRP A 23 -20.68 19.57 13.00
N GLY A 24 -19.69 19.36 13.87
CA GLY A 24 -18.28 19.68 13.62
C GLY A 24 -17.49 18.68 12.76
N CYS A 25 -18.07 17.54 12.40
CA CYS A 25 -17.43 16.58 11.49
C CYS A 25 -17.89 16.82 10.05
N SER A 26 -17.62 17.98 9.45
CA SER A 26 -17.70 18.08 7.99
C SER A 26 -16.60 17.17 7.45
N MET A 27 -16.97 15.98 6.99
CA MET A 27 -16.05 15.15 6.24
C MET A 27 -15.48 16.01 5.12
N PRO A 28 -14.15 16.02 4.90
CA PRO A 28 -13.55 16.76 3.81
C PRO A 28 -14.24 16.31 2.52
N HIS A 29 -15.06 17.19 1.95
CA HIS A 29 -15.69 16.95 0.68
C HIS A 29 -14.61 17.20 -0.37
N ALA A 30 -14.09 16.12 -0.95
CA ALA A 30 -13.27 16.24 -2.13
C ALA A 30 -14.03 17.08 -3.17
N VAL A 31 -13.40 18.15 -3.63
CA VAL A 31 -14.00 19.10 -4.58
C VAL A 31 -14.17 18.42 -5.94
N ARG A 32 -13.30 17.45 -6.25
CA ARG A 32 -13.28 16.70 -7.51
C ARG A 32 -13.10 15.21 -7.23
N MET A 33 -13.86 14.39 -7.95
CA MET A 33 -13.72 12.93 -7.94
C MET A 33 -13.13 12.45 -9.26
N VAL A 34 -12.13 11.58 -9.18
CA VAL A 34 -11.55 10.85 -10.31
C VAL A 34 -11.96 9.39 -10.16
N GLU A 35 -12.61 8.85 -11.18
CA GLU A 35 -13.02 7.45 -11.21
C GLU A 35 -11.90 6.64 -11.85
N LEU A 36 -11.39 5.63 -11.13
CA LEU A 36 -10.32 4.74 -11.58
C LEU A 36 -10.93 3.41 -12.02
N ASP A 37 -10.72 3.05 -13.28
CA ASP A 37 -11.18 1.81 -13.89
C ASP A 37 -9.97 0.92 -14.18
N LEU A 38 -9.84 -0.19 -13.44
CA LEU A 38 -8.73 -1.13 -13.62
C LEU A 38 -8.62 -1.67 -15.05
N ASP A 39 -9.68 -1.66 -15.85
CA ASP A 39 -9.64 -2.13 -17.24
C ASP A 39 -8.99 -1.11 -18.18
N ARG A 40 -8.81 0.14 -17.73
CA ARG A 40 -8.04 1.18 -18.42
C ARG A 40 -6.58 1.24 -18.00
N LEU A 41 -6.18 0.49 -16.97
CA LEU A 41 -4.78 0.35 -16.57
C LEU A 41 -4.01 -0.35 -17.69
N ALA A 42 -3.36 0.45 -18.54
CA ALA A 42 -2.39 -0.01 -19.52
C ALA A 42 -1.01 -0.03 -18.87
N CYS A 43 -0.31 -1.14 -19.03
CA CYS A 43 0.97 -1.34 -18.39
C CYS A 43 2.12 -0.84 -19.26
N ASN A 44 2.93 0.08 -18.73
CA ASN A 44 4.03 0.71 -19.45
C ASN A 44 5.41 0.34 -18.88
N ILE A 45 5.49 -0.73 -18.09
CA ILE A 45 6.77 -1.25 -17.59
C ILE A 45 7.51 -1.94 -18.74
N ASP A 46 8.76 -1.53 -19.00
CA ASP A 46 9.67 -2.28 -19.87
C ASP A 46 10.06 -3.60 -19.19
N PRO A 47 9.74 -4.78 -19.76
CA PRO A 47 10.08 -6.07 -19.17
C PRO A 47 11.57 -6.41 -19.26
N SER A 48 12.33 -5.75 -20.15
CA SER A 48 13.72 -6.11 -20.47
C SER A 48 14.65 -6.13 -19.25
N PRO A 49 14.60 -5.13 -18.33
CA PRO A 49 15.41 -5.14 -17.10
C PRO A 49 14.99 -6.23 -16.11
N TYR A 50 13.80 -6.81 -16.28
CA TYR A 50 13.18 -7.75 -15.35
C TYR A 50 13.18 -9.19 -15.87
N ALA A 51 13.88 -9.49 -16.98
CA ALA A 51 13.89 -10.82 -17.61
C ALA A 51 14.20 -11.99 -16.64
N ARG A 52 15.00 -11.75 -15.60
CA ARG A 52 15.32 -12.73 -14.54
C ARG A 52 14.12 -13.16 -13.69
N TYR A 53 13.07 -12.34 -13.63
CA TYR A 53 11.83 -12.63 -12.92
C TYR A 53 10.82 -13.39 -13.79
N HIS A 54 11.12 -13.62 -15.06
CA HIS A 54 10.20 -14.28 -15.98
C HIS A 54 9.81 -15.68 -15.48
N ASN A 55 8.51 -16.00 -15.53
CA ASN A 55 7.90 -17.22 -15.01
C ASN A 55 7.97 -17.40 -13.49
N LYS A 56 8.39 -16.39 -12.73
CA LYS A 56 8.28 -16.46 -11.27
C LYS A 56 6.83 -16.34 -10.87
N LYS A 57 6.42 -17.18 -9.93
CA LYS A 57 5.06 -17.24 -9.39
C LYS A 57 5.06 -16.70 -7.98
N VAL A 58 4.20 -15.75 -7.70
CA VAL A 58 4.05 -15.17 -6.36
C VAL A 58 2.60 -15.32 -5.91
N LEU A 59 2.38 -15.83 -4.70
CA LEU A 59 1.08 -15.74 -4.05
C LEU A 59 0.97 -14.36 -3.41
N LEU A 60 0.26 -13.44 -4.07
CA LEU A 60 -0.01 -12.13 -3.49
C LEU A 60 -1.13 -12.27 -2.47
N LEU A 61 -0.81 -12.07 -1.20
CA LEU A 61 -1.80 -12.07 -0.12
C LEU A 61 -2.69 -10.82 -0.22
N PRO A 62 -3.90 -10.82 0.38
CA PRO A 62 -4.74 -9.63 0.45
C PRO A 62 -3.96 -8.44 1.01
N VAL A 63 -4.08 -7.28 0.36
CA VAL A 63 -3.43 -6.05 0.81
C VAL A 63 -4.03 -5.63 2.15
N SER A 64 -3.17 -5.42 3.15
CA SER A 64 -3.59 -4.86 4.44
C SER A 64 -3.50 -3.34 4.38
N ASP A 65 -4.63 -2.65 4.42
CA ASP A 65 -4.64 -1.20 4.60
C ASP A 65 -4.50 -0.85 6.09
N ARG A 66 -3.46 -0.08 6.44
CA ARG A 66 -3.23 0.49 7.78
C ARG A 66 -3.03 2.00 7.72
N SER A 67 -3.39 2.60 6.60
CA SER A 67 -3.22 4.01 6.39
C SER A 67 -4.31 4.80 7.11
N GLY A 68 -3.93 5.98 7.59
CA GLY A 68 -4.85 6.90 8.30
C GLY A 68 -5.44 7.99 7.40
N ASP A 69 -5.00 8.04 6.15
CA ASP A 69 -5.31 9.04 5.14
C ASP A 69 -6.20 8.51 4.00
N THR A 70 -6.55 7.22 4.01
CA THR A 70 -7.49 6.60 3.08
C THR A 70 -8.83 6.26 3.76
N THR A 71 -9.73 5.71 2.96
CA THR A 71 -10.94 5.01 3.40
C THR A 71 -11.05 3.71 2.59
N ASP A 72 -11.99 2.84 2.97
CA ASP A 72 -12.23 1.59 2.25
C ASP A 72 -12.49 1.78 0.75
N LEU A 73 -13.02 2.92 0.31
CA LEU A 73 -13.44 3.16 -1.08
C LEU A 73 -12.70 4.31 -1.77
N PHE A 74 -11.83 5.01 -1.04
CA PHE A 74 -11.20 6.25 -1.54
C PHE A 74 -9.80 6.46 -0.99
N TYR A 75 -8.93 7.05 -1.81
CA TYR A 75 -7.77 7.82 -1.34
C TYR A 75 -7.85 9.24 -1.91
N TYR A 76 -6.99 10.15 -1.42
CA TYR A 76 -7.08 11.57 -1.72
C TYR A 76 -5.76 12.17 -2.19
N SER A 77 -5.81 13.34 -2.82
CA SER A 77 -4.65 14.22 -2.90
C SER A 77 -4.20 14.67 -1.51
N GLU A 78 -2.95 15.13 -1.38
CA GLU A 78 -2.39 15.58 -0.11
C GLU A 78 -3.23 16.70 0.56
N ASP A 79 -3.74 17.64 -0.25
CA ASP A 79 -4.62 18.72 0.17
C ASP A 79 -6.11 18.34 0.29
N LYS A 80 -6.45 17.07 -0.02
CA LYS A 80 -7.79 16.49 -0.04
C LYS A 80 -8.78 17.18 -0.99
N THR A 81 -8.29 17.92 -1.99
CA THR A 81 -9.15 18.56 -3.00
C THR A 81 -9.59 17.59 -4.10
N VAL A 82 -8.81 16.53 -4.34
CA VAL A 82 -9.12 15.44 -5.29
C VAL A 82 -9.31 14.15 -4.53
N GLY A 83 -10.41 13.44 -4.80
CA GLY A 83 -10.66 12.08 -4.33
C GLY A 83 -10.58 11.09 -5.49
N TYR A 84 -10.05 9.91 -5.23
CA TYR A 84 -9.93 8.82 -6.19
C TYR A 84 -10.83 7.68 -5.74
N ARG A 85 -11.75 7.25 -6.60
CA ARG A 85 -12.70 6.16 -6.32
C ARG A 85 -12.46 5.02 -7.30
N PHE A 86 -12.52 3.80 -6.81
CA PHE A 86 -12.18 2.60 -7.56
C PHE A 86 -13.43 1.91 -8.08
N HIS A 87 -13.42 1.51 -9.35
CA HIS A 87 -14.46 0.69 -9.95
C HIS A 87 -13.86 -0.46 -10.73
N HIS A 88 -14.69 -1.49 -10.89
CA HIS A 88 -14.46 -2.52 -11.89
C HIS A 88 -15.42 -2.25 -13.03
N HIS A 89 -14.98 -2.23 -14.29
CA HIS A 89 -15.88 -2.04 -15.44
C HIS A 89 -17.12 -2.95 -15.43
N ALA A 90 -16.98 -4.16 -14.88
CA ALA A 90 -18.05 -5.15 -14.78
C ALA A 90 -19.12 -4.83 -13.71
N SER A 91 -18.90 -3.88 -12.81
CA SER A 91 -19.82 -3.52 -11.73
C SER A 91 -19.92 -2.00 -11.55
N PRO A 92 -21.14 -1.44 -11.43
CA PRO A 92 -21.32 -0.02 -11.09
C PRO A 92 -20.94 0.28 -9.62
N ASP A 93 -20.73 -0.74 -8.80
CA ASP A 93 -20.45 -0.57 -7.38
C ASP A 93 -18.96 -0.27 -7.12
N PRO A 94 -18.65 0.68 -6.23
CA PRO A 94 -17.27 0.96 -5.84
C PRO A 94 -16.56 -0.28 -5.30
N GLN A 95 -15.32 -0.48 -5.73
CA GLN A 95 -14.45 -1.55 -5.26
C GLN A 95 -13.69 -1.11 -3.99
N PRO A 96 -13.48 -2.00 -3.01
CA PRO A 96 -12.60 -1.71 -1.88
C PRO A 96 -11.15 -1.43 -2.33
N LEU A 97 -10.49 -0.44 -1.72
CA LEU A 97 -9.11 -0.03 -2.00
C LEU A 97 -8.13 -1.21 -1.98
N ALA A 98 -8.21 -2.07 -0.96
CA ALA A 98 -7.36 -3.25 -0.86
C ALA A 98 -7.52 -4.20 -2.06
N SER A 99 -8.76 -4.36 -2.56
CA SER A 99 -9.04 -5.20 -3.74
C SER A 99 -8.56 -4.52 -5.03
N TYR A 100 -8.75 -3.21 -5.15
CA TYR A 100 -8.23 -2.42 -6.27
C TYR A 100 -6.71 -2.53 -6.37
N LEU A 101 -5.99 -2.33 -5.25
CA LEU A 101 -4.54 -2.46 -5.19
C LEU A 101 -4.09 -3.88 -5.53
N TRP A 102 -4.75 -4.91 -4.99
CA TRP A 102 -4.40 -6.30 -5.29
C TRP A 102 -4.51 -6.60 -6.79
N CYS A 103 -5.62 -6.24 -7.43
CA CYS A 103 -5.82 -6.44 -8.87
C CYS A 103 -4.86 -5.60 -9.72
N GLY A 104 -4.64 -4.34 -9.35
CA GLY A 104 -3.71 -3.45 -10.03
C GLY A 104 -2.28 -3.97 -9.97
N LEU A 105 -1.80 -4.36 -8.79
CA LEU A 105 -0.47 -4.95 -8.60
C LEU A 105 -0.33 -6.26 -9.37
N GLN A 106 -1.34 -7.14 -9.38
CA GLN A 106 -1.34 -8.34 -10.22
C GLN A 106 -1.11 -8.01 -11.71
N LYS A 107 -1.85 -7.03 -12.26
CA LYS A 107 -1.68 -6.60 -13.66
C LYS A 107 -0.26 -6.09 -13.90
N VAL A 108 0.27 -5.26 -13.01
CA VAL A 108 1.60 -4.64 -13.16
C VAL A 108 2.75 -5.66 -13.01
N PHE A 109 2.66 -6.59 -12.05
CA PHE A 109 3.63 -7.69 -11.91
C PHE A 109 3.68 -8.58 -13.15
N ALA A 110 2.52 -8.86 -13.77
CA ALA A 110 2.45 -9.66 -15.00
C ALA A 110 3.25 -9.02 -16.14
N CYS A 111 3.30 -7.69 -16.22
CA CYS A 111 4.11 -6.99 -17.22
C CYS A 111 5.61 -7.19 -17.03
N ALA A 112 6.05 -7.34 -15.77
CA ALA A 112 7.43 -7.66 -15.46
C ALA A 112 7.75 -9.17 -15.62
N GLY A 113 6.81 -9.97 -16.12
CA GLY A 113 6.97 -11.42 -16.30
C GLY A 113 6.73 -12.25 -15.05
N ILE A 114 6.17 -11.66 -13.98
CA ILE A 114 5.83 -12.35 -12.73
C ILE A 114 4.35 -12.73 -12.75
N GLU A 115 4.06 -14.01 -12.59
CA GLU A 115 2.69 -14.52 -12.46
C GLU A 115 2.23 -14.39 -11.01
N VAL A 116 1.24 -13.53 -10.76
CA VAL A 116 0.58 -13.46 -9.46
C VAL A 116 -0.56 -14.48 -9.41
N VAL A 117 -0.43 -15.45 -8.52
CA VAL A 117 -1.44 -16.47 -8.25
C VAL A 117 -2.31 -16.04 -7.07
N GLY A 118 -3.62 -16.28 -7.15
CA GLY A 118 -4.56 -15.93 -6.07
C GLY A 118 -4.70 -17.02 -5.00
N THR A 119 -4.45 -18.27 -5.35
CA THR A 119 -4.55 -19.43 -4.44
C THR A 119 -3.65 -20.56 -4.92
N GLY A 120 -3.28 -21.46 -4.01
CA GLY A 120 -2.59 -22.71 -4.32
C GLY A 120 -1.17 -22.77 -3.81
N THR A 121 -0.58 -23.97 -3.86
CA THR A 121 0.76 -24.26 -3.31
C THR A 121 1.87 -24.16 -4.36
N ASN A 122 1.54 -23.93 -5.63
CA ASN A 122 2.51 -23.85 -6.72
C ASN A 122 2.95 -22.40 -6.96
N HIS A 123 3.77 -21.88 -6.06
CA HIS A 123 4.37 -20.54 -6.14
C HIS A 123 5.79 -20.54 -5.56
N ASP A 124 6.62 -19.57 -5.94
CA ASP A 124 8.00 -19.41 -5.47
C ASP A 124 8.08 -18.68 -4.11
N ALA A 125 7.12 -17.80 -3.81
CA ALA A 125 7.02 -17.07 -2.55
C ALA A 125 5.61 -16.53 -2.29
N ASP A 126 5.28 -16.34 -1.02
CA ASP A 126 4.16 -15.52 -0.55
C ASP A 126 4.62 -14.06 -0.43
N LEU A 127 3.82 -13.14 -0.96
CA LEU A 127 4.08 -11.70 -0.91
C LEU A 127 2.95 -11.03 -0.12
N ALA A 128 3.28 -10.45 1.03
CA ALA A 128 2.37 -9.61 1.80
C ALA A 128 2.69 -8.14 1.55
N LEU A 129 1.65 -7.33 1.37
CA LEU A 129 1.78 -5.88 1.28
C LEU A 129 0.93 -5.20 2.35
N VAL A 130 1.54 -4.26 3.07
CA VAL A 130 0.88 -3.44 4.08
C VAL A 130 0.97 -1.98 3.66
N LEU A 131 -0.17 -1.35 3.39
CA LEU A 131 -0.24 0.07 3.05
C LEU A 131 -0.20 0.92 4.32
N HIS A 132 0.69 1.91 4.36
CA HIS A 132 0.86 2.81 5.51
C HIS A 132 0.37 4.23 5.24
N SER A 133 0.46 4.70 4.00
CA SER A 133 -0.10 5.98 3.54
C SER A 133 -0.25 5.94 2.02
N LEU A 134 -1.29 6.57 1.51
CA LEU A 134 -1.52 6.71 0.07
C LEU A 134 -2.17 8.05 -0.24
N THR A 135 -1.42 8.88 -0.95
CA THR A 135 -1.90 10.06 -1.65
C THR A 135 -1.63 9.94 -3.15
N ASP A 136 -2.09 10.89 -3.94
CA ASP A 136 -1.70 10.97 -5.35
C ASP A 136 -0.26 11.46 -5.57
N GLY A 137 0.41 11.98 -4.54
CA GLY A 137 1.80 12.43 -4.56
C GLY A 137 2.79 11.41 -3.98
N GLU A 138 2.35 10.58 -3.04
CA GLU A 138 3.22 9.68 -2.28
C GLU A 138 2.49 8.41 -1.86
N VAL A 139 3.17 7.27 -1.90
CA VAL A 139 2.73 6.05 -1.23
C VAL A 139 3.83 5.51 -0.34
N ARG A 140 3.43 5.08 0.86
CA ARG A 140 4.28 4.36 1.81
C ARG A 140 3.69 2.99 2.08
N PHE A 141 4.50 1.95 1.90
CA PHE A 141 4.06 0.57 2.07
C PHE A 141 5.19 -0.33 2.51
N ALA A 142 4.85 -1.38 3.26
CA ALA A 142 5.78 -2.43 3.62
C ALA A 142 5.49 -3.70 2.83
N VAL A 143 6.54 -4.47 2.56
CA VAL A 143 6.52 -5.71 1.81
C VAL A 143 7.24 -6.78 2.60
N ASP A 144 6.59 -7.93 2.78
CA ASP A 144 7.20 -9.13 3.33
C ASP A 144 7.16 -10.26 2.29
N LEU A 145 8.30 -10.94 2.07
CA LEU A 145 8.32 -12.21 1.34
C LEU A 145 8.52 -13.37 2.31
N THR A 146 7.69 -14.39 2.15
CA THR A 146 7.80 -15.66 2.85
C THR A 146 7.98 -16.78 1.85
N ARG A 147 8.87 -17.73 2.14
CA ARG A 147 9.03 -18.97 1.36
C ARG A 147 9.03 -20.14 2.32
N GLU A 148 8.20 -21.16 2.04
CA GLU A 148 8.08 -22.33 2.91
C GLU A 148 7.82 -21.96 4.39
N ASN A 149 6.97 -20.95 4.62
CA ASN A 149 6.67 -20.39 5.95
C ASN A 149 7.87 -19.74 6.68
N LYS A 150 8.92 -19.35 5.97
CA LYS A 150 10.07 -18.60 6.52
C LYS A 150 10.14 -17.22 5.89
N TYR A 151 10.24 -16.18 6.71
CA TYR A 151 10.51 -14.82 6.25
C TYR A 151 11.88 -14.78 5.56
N THR A 152 11.88 -14.34 4.31
CA THR A 152 13.11 -14.18 3.51
C THR A 152 13.44 -12.73 3.23
N TYR A 153 12.47 -11.82 3.39
CA TYR A 153 12.59 -10.40 3.08
C TYR A 153 11.53 -9.59 3.83
N SER A 154 11.89 -8.39 4.27
CA SER A 154 10.97 -7.40 4.83
C SER A 154 11.53 -6.00 4.58
N ARG A 155 10.74 -5.12 3.98
CA ARG A 155 11.17 -3.76 3.64
C ARG A 155 10.02 -2.77 3.60
N GLU A 156 10.28 -1.54 4.03
CA GLU A 156 9.40 -0.40 3.79
C GLU A 156 9.89 0.41 2.59
N TYR A 157 8.95 0.79 1.74
CA TYR A 157 9.14 1.63 0.57
C TYR A 157 8.41 2.95 0.73
N MET A 158 9.00 4.00 0.16
CA MET A 158 8.34 5.28 -0.08
C MET A 158 8.54 5.64 -1.54
N VAL A 159 7.45 5.74 -2.28
CA VAL A 159 7.45 6.15 -3.69
C VAL A 159 6.83 7.54 -3.76
N LYS A 160 7.52 8.44 -4.48
CA LYS A 160 7.08 9.82 -4.70
C LYS A 160 6.83 10.06 -6.17
N MET A 161 5.70 10.67 -6.48
CA MET A 161 5.35 11.19 -7.79
C MET A 161 5.71 12.66 -7.86
N MET A 162 6.12 13.15 -9.05
CA MET A 162 6.24 14.60 -9.30
C MET A 162 4.90 15.29 -9.10
N ASP A 163 4.79 16.56 -8.73
CA ASP A 163 3.50 17.21 -8.55
C ASP A 163 2.62 17.15 -9.82
N ALA A 164 1.30 17.02 -9.64
CA ALA A 164 0.36 17.05 -10.75
C ALA A 164 0.38 18.45 -11.38
N GLN A 165 0.88 18.56 -12.61
CA GLN A 165 0.96 19.86 -13.30
C GLN A 165 -0.41 20.39 -13.73
N ASP A 166 -1.40 19.50 -13.86
CA ASP A 166 -2.72 19.80 -14.36
C ASP A 166 -3.76 18.97 -13.60
N GLY A 167 -4.87 19.60 -13.21
CA GLY A 167 -5.99 18.94 -12.53
C GLY A 167 -6.91 18.16 -13.48
N ARG A 168 -6.58 18.07 -14.77
CA ARG A 168 -7.36 17.32 -15.76
C ARG A 168 -7.61 15.86 -15.31
N PRO A 169 -8.87 15.38 -15.26
CA PRO A 169 -9.19 14.06 -14.75
C PRO A 169 -8.46 12.90 -15.44
N ASP A 170 -8.27 12.97 -16.76
CA ASP A 170 -7.55 11.98 -17.55
C ASP A 170 -6.08 11.85 -17.14
N LEU A 171 -5.43 12.97 -16.84
CA LEU A 171 -4.04 12.97 -16.37
C LEU A 171 -3.93 12.48 -14.92
N LEU A 172 -4.89 12.83 -14.06
CA LEU A 172 -4.94 12.34 -12.68
C LEU A 172 -5.19 10.82 -12.63
N GLU A 173 -6.03 10.30 -13.52
CA GLU A 173 -6.25 8.87 -13.69
C GLU A 173 -4.95 8.15 -14.11
N GLN A 174 -4.28 8.64 -15.16
CA GLN A 174 -2.99 8.08 -15.60
C GLN A 174 -1.92 8.13 -14.51
N ARG A 175 -1.90 9.21 -13.73
CA ARG A 175 -1.01 9.37 -12.58
C ARG A 175 -1.25 8.30 -11.52
N ALA A 176 -2.50 7.98 -11.20
CA ALA A 176 -2.85 6.92 -10.26
C ALA A 176 -2.33 5.55 -10.75
N TYR A 177 -2.48 5.26 -12.05
CA TYR A 177 -1.92 4.06 -12.67
C TYR A 177 -0.39 4.02 -12.60
N LYS A 178 0.26 5.17 -12.82
CA LYS A 178 1.72 5.27 -12.71
C LYS A 178 2.23 4.98 -11.30
N MET A 179 1.46 5.32 -10.26
CA MET A 179 1.83 4.98 -8.88
C MET A 179 1.98 3.46 -8.69
N LEU A 180 1.04 2.66 -9.21
CA LEU A 180 1.12 1.19 -9.15
C LEU A 180 2.36 0.66 -9.87
N GLU A 181 2.68 1.22 -11.05
CA GLU A 181 3.90 0.86 -11.78
C GLU A 181 5.16 1.16 -10.99
N LEU A 182 5.22 2.33 -10.33
CA LEU A 182 6.38 2.73 -9.53
C LEU A 182 6.52 1.89 -8.25
N MET A 183 5.41 1.50 -7.61
CA MET A 183 5.44 0.55 -6.48
C MET A 183 6.12 -0.76 -6.89
N VAL A 184 5.69 -1.36 -8.01
CA VAL A 184 6.29 -2.60 -8.51
C VAL A 184 7.73 -2.40 -8.95
N THR A 185 8.02 -1.31 -9.67
CA THR A 185 9.38 -0.96 -10.08
C THR A 185 10.31 -0.83 -8.86
N ALA A 186 9.88 -0.16 -7.80
CA ALA A 186 10.65 -0.03 -6.57
C ALA A 186 10.97 -1.37 -5.91
N MET A 187 10.02 -2.31 -5.93
CA MET A 187 10.26 -3.68 -5.46
C MET A 187 11.28 -4.41 -6.34
N LEU A 188 11.08 -4.42 -7.66
CA LEU A 188 11.88 -5.23 -8.58
C LEU A 188 13.32 -4.71 -8.77
N GLN A 189 13.54 -3.42 -8.53
CA GLN A 189 14.85 -2.78 -8.56
C GLN A 189 15.61 -2.92 -7.22
N ASP A 190 14.97 -3.38 -6.14
CA ASP A 190 15.66 -3.65 -4.88
C ASP A 190 16.48 -4.95 -5.00
N PRO A 191 17.82 -4.89 -4.88
CA PRO A 191 18.67 -6.08 -4.97
C PRO A 191 18.38 -7.11 -3.86
N GLU A 192 17.92 -6.68 -2.69
CA GLU A 192 17.57 -7.60 -1.59
C GLU A 192 16.25 -8.33 -1.90
N PHE A 193 15.27 -7.64 -2.51
CA PHE A 193 14.04 -8.24 -3.00
C PHE A 193 14.35 -9.26 -4.11
N GLU A 194 15.19 -8.86 -5.07
CA GLU A 194 15.66 -9.75 -6.12
C GLU A 194 16.29 -11.03 -5.56
N GLN A 195 17.22 -10.90 -4.61
CA GLN A 195 17.88 -12.03 -3.98
C GLN A 195 16.88 -12.93 -3.25
N ALA A 196 15.92 -12.36 -2.52
CA ALA A 196 14.91 -13.13 -1.81
C ALA A 196 13.96 -13.86 -2.78
N MET A 197 13.55 -13.20 -3.86
CA MET A 197 12.61 -13.73 -4.83
C MET A 197 13.24 -14.77 -5.75
N LEU A 198 14.43 -14.47 -6.27
CA LEU A 198 15.13 -15.33 -7.23
C LEU A 198 15.88 -16.46 -6.58
N LYS A 199 16.12 -16.38 -5.26
CA LYS A 199 16.96 -17.28 -4.47
C LYS A 199 16.90 -18.69 -5.04
N VAL A 200 17.89 -18.97 -5.86
CA VAL A 200 18.18 -20.31 -6.35
C VAL A 200 18.36 -21.11 -5.08
N ALA A 201 17.71 -22.26 -4.96
CA ALA A 201 17.96 -23.16 -3.84
C ALA A 201 19.45 -23.51 -3.87
N LEU A 202 20.30 -22.71 -3.22
CA LEU A 202 21.71 -22.99 -3.09
C LEU A 202 21.77 -24.14 -2.10
N PRO A 203 22.22 -25.33 -2.53
CA PRO A 203 22.37 -26.44 -1.61
C PRO A 203 23.41 -26.04 -0.56
N GLY A 204 22.96 -25.84 0.68
CA GLY A 204 23.81 -26.00 1.86
C GLY A 204 24.74 -24.85 2.28
N VAL A 205 24.49 -23.58 1.91
CA VAL A 205 25.28 -22.46 2.45
C VAL A 205 24.37 -21.34 2.99
N TYR A 206 23.64 -21.64 4.05
CA TYR A 206 23.26 -20.63 5.05
C TYR A 206 24.00 -20.95 6.34
N GLY A 207 25.32 -20.74 6.29
CA GLY A 207 26.11 -20.51 7.51
C GLY A 207 25.64 -19.19 8.11
N GLY A 208 25.17 -19.26 9.34
CA GLY A 208 24.68 -18.11 10.07
C GLY A 208 25.71 -16.98 10.13
N GLN A 209 25.34 -15.84 9.56
CA GLN A 209 25.79 -14.56 10.07
C GLN A 209 24.55 -13.75 10.45
N GLY A 210 24.19 -13.87 11.73
CA GLY A 210 23.66 -12.78 12.53
C GLY A 210 22.27 -12.24 12.20
N PHE A 211 21.23 -13.05 12.43
CA PHE A 211 19.97 -12.53 12.97
C PHE A 211 19.91 -12.84 14.47
N ASP A 212 20.99 -12.57 15.22
CA ASP A 212 21.11 -12.86 16.66
C ASP A 212 20.28 -11.93 17.55
N ASN A 213 19.20 -11.38 16.99
CA ASN A 213 18.39 -10.40 17.68
C ASN A 213 16.88 -10.60 17.45
N LEU A 214 16.40 -11.39 16.49
CA LEU A 214 14.98 -11.76 16.46
C LEU A 214 14.69 -12.93 17.41
N LYS A 215 14.77 -12.60 18.69
CA LYS A 215 13.99 -13.28 19.73
C LYS A 215 12.50 -13.00 19.33
N GLY A 216 11.60 -13.99 19.39
CA GLY A 216 10.41 -14.10 18.50
C GLY A 216 9.05 -14.42 19.12
N MET A 217 7.98 -14.41 18.30
CA MET A 217 6.63 -14.83 18.72
C MET A 217 6.02 -15.81 17.71
N VAL A 218 5.73 -17.03 18.16
CA VAL A 218 4.91 -18.01 17.43
C VAL A 218 3.69 -18.31 18.28
N MET A 219 2.50 -18.14 17.69
CA MET A 219 1.23 -18.52 18.30
C MET A 219 0.91 -19.97 17.94
N LYS A 220 0.86 -20.86 18.94
CA LYS A 220 0.25 -22.20 18.81
C LYS A 220 -0.83 -22.33 19.88
N ASN A 221 -2.08 -22.43 19.44
CA ASN A 221 -3.24 -22.70 20.30
C ASN A 221 -3.45 -21.69 21.45
N GLY A 222 -3.30 -20.40 21.18
CA GLY A 222 -3.68 -19.34 22.13
C GLY A 222 -2.85 -19.27 23.42
N LYS A 223 -1.66 -19.88 23.45
CA LYS A 223 -0.77 -19.81 24.61
C LYS A 223 0.61 -19.28 24.20
N THR A 224 1.01 -18.17 24.81
CA THR A 224 2.32 -17.53 24.63
C THR A 224 3.42 -18.36 25.30
N ILE A 225 4.50 -18.64 24.59
CA ILE A 225 5.73 -19.22 25.14
C ILE A 225 6.80 -18.13 25.14
N ASN A 226 7.41 -17.86 26.31
CA ASN A 226 8.44 -16.84 26.49
C ASN A 226 9.76 -17.27 25.84
N GLY A 227 10.13 -16.55 24.79
CA GLY A 227 11.51 -16.18 24.47
C GLY A 227 11.40 -14.79 23.87
N ASP A 228 12.10 -13.80 24.45
CA ASP A 228 11.82 -12.36 24.25
C ASP A 228 11.60 -11.99 22.79
N ILE A 229 10.87 -10.92 22.52
CA ILE A 229 10.66 -10.39 21.18
C ILE A 229 11.36 -9.07 21.12
N LEU A 230 12.21 -8.86 20.11
CA LEU A 230 12.64 -7.50 19.82
C LEU A 230 11.42 -6.67 19.43
N ASN A 231 11.35 -5.50 20.06
CA ASN A 231 10.32 -4.53 19.84
C ASN A 231 10.30 -4.14 18.34
N ARG A 232 9.12 -4.19 17.71
CA ARG A 232 8.93 -3.83 16.30
C ARG A 232 9.25 -2.36 16.03
N GLU A 233 9.31 -1.54 17.08
CA GLU A 233 9.77 -0.15 17.04
C GLU A 233 11.29 -0.02 16.77
N GLU A 234 12.11 -1.03 17.10
CA GLU A 234 13.57 -0.98 16.86
C GLU A 234 13.96 -1.36 15.42
N ILE A 235 13.05 -1.96 14.65
CA ILE A 235 13.22 -2.24 13.21
C ILE A 235 12.85 -0.98 12.38
N SER A 236 11.95 -0.15 12.90
CA SER A 236 11.55 1.12 12.27
C SER A 236 12.67 2.18 12.28
N GLU A 237 13.61 2.13 13.24
CA GLU A 237 14.70 3.11 13.33
C GLU A 237 15.96 2.72 12.53
N ARG A 238 16.11 1.46 12.09
CA ARG A 238 17.36 0.98 11.47
C ARG A 238 17.33 0.71 9.97
N THR A 239 16.19 0.85 9.29
CA THR A 239 16.13 0.62 7.83
C THR A 239 15.23 1.60 7.08
N ALA A 240 15.24 2.88 7.43
CA ALA A 240 14.76 3.93 6.53
C ALA A 240 15.86 4.30 5.53
N ARG A 241 16.23 3.38 4.62
CA ARG A 241 16.89 3.79 3.38
C ARG A 241 15.79 4.14 2.40
N THR A 242 15.46 5.43 2.36
CA THR A 242 14.59 5.99 1.33
C THR A 242 15.22 5.75 -0.04
N VAL A 243 14.66 4.81 -0.80
CA VAL A 243 14.92 4.72 -2.23
C VAL A 243 14.03 5.78 -2.90
N GLN A 244 14.56 6.99 -3.10
CA GLN A 244 13.88 7.97 -3.93
C GLN A 244 14.10 7.60 -5.39
N ILE A 245 13.12 6.97 -6.02
CA ILE A 245 13.08 6.86 -7.48
C ILE A 245 12.55 8.18 -8.01
N ARG A 246 13.43 9.03 -8.51
CA ARG A 246 13.04 10.19 -9.33
C ARG A 246 12.93 9.70 -10.77
N THR A 247 11.77 9.89 -11.39
CA THR A 247 11.60 9.70 -12.84
C THR A 247 12.52 10.69 -13.56
N ALA A 248 13.42 10.21 -14.41
CA ALA A 248 14.23 11.07 -15.26
C ALA A 248 13.36 11.61 -16.40
N ASP A 249 13.43 12.92 -16.66
CA ASP A 249 12.71 13.57 -17.75
C ASP A 249 13.17 13.04 -19.11
N ASP A 250 12.24 12.47 -19.87
CA ASP A 250 12.42 12.25 -21.30
C ASP A 250 12.41 13.62 -22.00
N ASN A 251 13.60 14.18 -22.20
CA ASN A 251 13.83 15.33 -23.08
C ASN A 251 13.51 14.94 -24.53
N VAL A 252 12.24 15.01 -24.91
CA VAL A 252 11.83 15.08 -26.32
C VAL A 252 11.86 16.55 -26.73
N SER A 253 13.03 16.99 -27.20
CA SER A 253 13.16 18.23 -27.94
C SER A 253 12.51 18.08 -29.31
N SER A 254 11.39 18.79 -29.52
CA SER A 254 10.86 19.14 -30.84
C SER A 254 11.54 20.40 -31.37
#